data_AF-A0A151QYI5-F1
#
_entry.id   AF-A0A151QYI5-F1
#
_cell.length_a   1.000
_cell.length_b   1.000
_cell.length_c   1.000
_cell.angle_alpha   90.00
_cell.angle_beta   90.00
_cell.angle_gamma   90.00
#
_symmetry.space_group_name_H-M   'P 1'
#
loop_
_entity.id
_entity.type
_entity.pdbx_description
1 polymer ?
#
loop_
_entity_poly.entity_id
_entity_poly.type
_entity_poly.pdbx_seq_one_letter_code
_entity_poly.pdbx_strand_id
1 'polypeptide(L)'
;MKSKKLTPRFIGPYQILRKIGFVAYQISLPPFLSNLHNVFHVSQLKKYISDPSHVIMPDTVQLKDNLTYETMPIQTADRRIKQLRDKQISLVKVILNEDTRDATWELEEKIRKNYPYLF
;
A
#
# COMPACT_ATOMS: atom_id res chain seq x y z
N MET A 1 -15.10 5.28 4.60
CA MET A 1 -13.62 5.47 4.57
C MET A 1 -13.30 6.90 4.99
N LYS A 2 -12.54 7.11 6.08
CA LYS A 2 -12.09 8.46 6.47
C LYS A 2 -10.94 8.87 5.56
N SER A 3 -11.10 9.93 4.78
CA SER A 3 -10.03 10.51 3.96
C SER A 3 -8.97 11.11 4.89
N LYS A 4 -7.81 10.46 5.01
CA LYS A 4 -6.63 11.10 5.60
C LYS A 4 -6.18 12.22 4.65
N LYS A 5 -5.60 13.29 5.20
CA LYS A 5 -5.24 14.55 4.49
C LYS A 5 -4.31 14.37 3.27
N LEU A 6 -3.83 13.16 3.00
CA LEU A 6 -2.89 12.78 1.92
C LEU A 6 -3.35 11.57 1.08
N THR A 7 -4.61 11.14 1.16
CA THR A 7 -5.08 10.05 0.29
C THR A 7 -5.19 10.53 -1.17
N PRO A 8 -4.67 9.76 -2.15
CA PRO A 8 -4.77 10.14 -3.55
C PRO A 8 -6.24 10.26 -3.96
N ARG A 9 -6.55 11.34 -4.69
CA ARG A 9 -7.92 11.63 -5.15
C ARG A 9 -8.39 10.71 -6.28
N PHE A 10 -7.45 10.21 -7.08
CA PHE A 10 -7.69 9.29 -8.19
C PHE A 10 -6.84 8.04 -7.98
N ILE A 11 -7.37 6.89 -8.39
CA ILE A 11 -6.70 5.59 -8.28
C ILE A 11 -6.36 5.15 -9.70
N GLY A 12 -5.06 4.97 -9.98
CA GLY A 12 -4.53 4.32 -11.17
C GLY A 12 -4.93 4.89 -12.55
N PRO A 13 -4.09 4.70 -13.58
CA PRO A 13 -4.55 4.73 -14.95
C PRO A 13 -5.24 3.41 -15.27
N TYR A 14 -6.45 3.49 -15.82
CA TYR A 14 -7.16 2.32 -16.36
C TYR A 14 -7.42 2.51 -17.84
N GLN A 15 -7.27 1.42 -18.61
CA GLN A 15 -7.54 1.46 -20.04
C GLN A 15 -9.05 1.51 -20.26
N ILE A 16 -9.50 2.43 -21.10
CA ILE A 16 -10.89 2.50 -21.58
C ILE A 16 -11.10 1.36 -22.57
N LEU A 17 -12.04 0.47 -22.27
CA LEU A 17 -12.42 -0.64 -23.14
C LEU A 17 -13.36 -0.17 -24.24
N ARG A 18 -14.39 0.61 -23.89
CA ARG A 18 -15.35 1.20 -24.84
C ARG A 18 -16.10 2.38 -24.24
N LYS A 19 -16.70 3.19 -25.10
CA LYS A 19 -17.61 4.28 -24.71
C LYS A 19 -19.06 3.76 -24.63
N ILE A 20 -19.74 4.04 -23.52
CA ILE A 20 -21.15 3.67 -23.30
C ILE A 20 -21.98 4.95 -23.33
N GLY A 21 -22.63 5.22 -24.47
CA GLY A 21 -23.40 6.44 -24.69
C GLY A 21 -22.53 7.70 -24.69
N PHE A 22 -23.14 8.87 -24.44
CA PHE A 22 -22.41 10.14 -24.52
C PHE A 22 -21.56 10.42 -23.27
N VAL A 23 -21.97 9.90 -22.12
CA VAL A 23 -21.48 10.35 -20.81
C VAL A 23 -20.81 9.27 -19.97
N ALA A 24 -20.71 8.03 -20.46
CA ALA A 24 -20.09 6.94 -19.71
C ALA A 24 -19.06 6.18 -20.52
N TYR A 25 -18.09 5.59 -19.82
CA TYR A 25 -17.06 4.73 -20.39
C TYR A 25 -16.96 3.45 -19.57
N GLN A 26 -16.72 2.34 -20.27
CA GLN A 26 -16.32 1.10 -19.65
C GLN A 26 -14.79 1.06 -19.56
N ILE A 27 -14.25 0.76 -18.38
CA ILE A 27 -12.81 0.68 -18.11
C ILE A 27 -12.39 -0.74 -17.70
N SER A 28 -11.13 -1.07 -17.92
CA SER A 28 -10.50 -2.30 -17.45
C SER A 28 -10.14 -2.16 -15.97
N LEU A 29 -10.99 -2.72 -15.11
CA LEU A 29 -10.71 -2.75 -13.68
C LEU A 29 -9.80 -3.95 -13.34
N PRO A 30 -8.82 -3.76 -12.44
CA PRO A 30 -7.98 -4.83 -11.96
C PRO A 30 -8.79 -5.79 -11.06
N PRO A 31 -8.33 -7.04 -10.86
CA PRO A 31 -9.07 -8.06 -10.12
C PRO A 31 -9.46 -7.65 -8.69
N PHE A 32 -8.62 -6.85 -8.01
CA PHE A 32 -8.89 -6.36 -6.66
C PHE A 32 -10.05 -5.34 -6.58
N LEU A 33 -10.49 -4.80 -7.73
CA LEU A 33 -11.66 -3.92 -7.87
C LEU A 33 -12.81 -4.60 -8.62
N SER A 34 -12.78 -5.93 -8.75
CA SER A 34 -13.81 -6.71 -9.46
C SER A 34 -15.22 -6.56 -8.87
N ASN A 35 -15.33 -6.11 -7.61
CA ASN A 35 -16.59 -5.81 -6.96
C ASN A 35 -17.24 -4.48 -7.42
N LEU A 36 -16.52 -3.64 -8.17
CA LEU A 36 -17.04 -2.39 -8.73
C LEU A 36 -17.58 -2.60 -10.14
N HIS A 37 -18.68 -1.90 -10.47
CA HIS A 37 -19.12 -1.81 -11.85
C HIS A 37 -18.05 -1.12 -12.68
N ASN A 38 -17.72 -1.72 -13.82
CA ASN A 38 -16.65 -1.22 -14.69
C ASN A 38 -17.10 -0.08 -15.63
N VAL A 39 -18.29 0.47 -15.45
CA VAL A 39 -18.85 1.59 -16.23
C VAL A 39 -18.93 2.83 -15.34
N PHE A 40 -18.24 3.88 -15.75
CA PHE A 40 -18.13 5.13 -14.99
C PHE A 40 -18.59 6.32 -15.82
N HIS A 41 -19.21 7.29 -15.15
CA HIS A 41 -19.57 8.56 -15.76
C HIS A 41 -18.31 9.41 -16.02
N VAL A 42 -18.29 10.20 -17.09
CA VAL A 42 -17.14 11.01 -17.53
C VAL A 42 -16.63 11.97 -16.45
N SER A 43 -17.50 12.47 -15.56
CA SER A 43 -17.11 13.35 -14.45
C SER A 43 -16.28 12.66 -13.36
N GLN A 44 -16.30 11.32 -13.31
CA GLN A 44 -15.53 10.52 -12.36
C GLN A 44 -14.17 10.12 -12.94
N LEU A 45 -13.96 10.35 -14.24
CA LEU A 45 -12.75 9.99 -14.96
C LEU A 45 -11.90 11.24 -15.19
N LYS A 46 -10.58 11.09 -15.06
CA LYS A 46 -9.61 12.12 -15.45
C LYS A 46 -8.71 11.53 -16.52
N LYS A 47 -8.53 12.25 -17.64
CA LYS A 47 -7.59 11.84 -18.68
C LYS A 47 -6.20 11.74 -18.07
N TYR A 48 -5.61 10.55 -18.17
CA TYR A 48 -4.23 10.34 -17.78
C TYR A 48 -3.31 10.98 -18.83
N ILE A 49 -2.35 11.78 -18.36
CA ILE A 49 -1.27 12.34 -19.18
C ILE A 49 -0.03 11.56 -18.76
N SER A 50 0.58 10.85 -19.72
CA SER A 50 1.75 10.02 -19.44
C SER A 50 2.88 10.91 -18.94
N ASP A 51 3.21 10.75 -17.66
CA ASP A 51 4.39 11.32 -17.05
C ASP A 51 5.36 10.17 -16.77
N PRO A 52 6.60 10.20 -17.28
CA PRO A 52 7.60 9.17 -17.01
C PRO A 52 7.93 8.99 -15.52
N SER A 53 7.54 9.92 -14.64
CA SER A 53 7.63 9.75 -13.19
C SER A 53 6.49 8.89 -12.58
N HIS A 54 5.41 8.65 -13.32
CA HIS A 54 4.20 7.95 -12.87
C HIS A 54 4.13 6.48 -13.33
N VAL A 55 5.28 5.83 -13.53
CA VAL A 55 5.31 4.38 -13.78
C VAL A 55 4.85 3.67 -12.51
N ILE A 56 3.54 3.43 -12.44
CA ILE A 56 2.93 2.56 -11.44
C ILE A 56 3.26 1.15 -11.89
N MET A 57 4.35 0.61 -11.35
CA MET A 57 4.42 -0.85 -11.23
C MET A 57 3.16 -1.26 -10.44
N PRO A 58 2.34 -2.20 -10.95
CA PRO A 58 1.31 -2.78 -10.12
C PRO A 58 2.03 -3.40 -8.93
N ASP A 59 1.91 -2.79 -7.74
CA ASP A 59 2.35 -3.41 -6.51
C ASP A 59 1.53 -4.71 -6.42
N THR A 60 2.17 -5.83 -6.76
CA THR A 60 1.66 -7.16 -6.44
C THR A 60 1.75 -7.34 -4.93
N VAL A 61 0.91 -6.60 -4.21
CA VAL A 61 0.65 -6.79 -2.79
C VAL A 61 -0.07 -8.13 -2.71
N GLN A 62 0.67 -9.18 -2.35
CA GLN A 62 0.09 -10.50 -2.07
C GLN A 62 -0.76 -10.40 -0.80
N LEU A 63 -2.03 -10.04 -0.95
CA LEU A 63 -3.02 -10.07 0.11
C LEU A 63 -3.40 -11.53 0.36
N LYS A 64 -3.29 -11.98 1.61
CA LYS A 64 -3.87 -13.27 2.02
C LYS A 64 -5.40 -13.17 2.00
N ASP A 65 -6.09 -14.31 1.92
CA ASP A 65 -7.57 -14.40 1.87
C ASP A 65 -8.28 -13.70 3.04
N ASN A 66 -7.57 -13.45 4.13
CA ASN A 66 -8.05 -12.70 5.30
C ASN A 66 -7.84 -11.18 5.20
N LEU A 67 -7.53 -10.64 4.02
CA LEU A 67 -7.21 -9.21 3.77
C LEU A 67 -6.01 -8.68 4.57
N THR A 68 -5.18 -9.56 5.15
CA THR A 68 -3.93 -9.14 5.78
C THR A 68 -2.80 -9.12 4.78
N TYR A 69 -1.96 -8.08 4.87
CA TYR A 69 -0.75 -7.95 4.07
C TYR A 69 0.44 -8.42 4.91
N GLU A 70 1.17 -9.43 4.44
CA GLU A 70 2.46 -9.79 5.04
C GLU A 70 3.55 -8.88 4.49
N THR A 71 3.83 -7.79 5.21
CA THR A 71 5.01 -6.98 4.95
C THR A 71 6.25 -7.78 5.38
N MET A 72 7.09 -8.20 4.44
CA MET A 72 8.37 -8.79 4.80
C MET A 72 9.32 -7.67 5.26
N PRO A 73 9.91 -7.81 6.46
CA PRO A 73 10.86 -6.84 6.95
C PRO A 73 12.19 -6.96 6.18
N ILE A 74 12.65 -5.84 5.63
CA ILE A 74 13.85 -5.77 4.78
C ILE A 74 15.10 -5.63 5.66
N GLN A 75 15.10 -4.64 6.55
CA GLN A 75 16.23 -4.37 7.44
C GLN A 75 15.80 -3.66 8.72
N THR A 76 16.65 -3.76 9.74
CA THR A 76 16.53 -2.95 10.97
C THR A 76 17.30 -1.65 10.80
N ALA A 77 16.62 -0.51 10.95
CA ALA A 77 17.24 0.80 10.77
C ALA A 77 17.70 1.44 12.08
N ASP A 78 17.06 1.13 13.20
CA ASP A 78 17.33 1.80 14.48
C ASP A 78 16.87 0.94 15.67
N ARG A 79 17.43 1.17 16.85
CA ARG A 79 17.07 0.48 18.10
C ARG A 79 16.86 1.50 19.21
N ARG A 80 15.78 1.34 19.97
CA ARG A 80 15.51 2.18 21.14
C ARG A 80 15.01 1.36 22.32
N ILE A 81 15.35 1.82 23.50
CA ILE A 81 14.90 1.23 24.75
C ILE A 81 13.84 2.14 25.34
N LYS A 82 12.65 1.59 25.60
CA LYS A 82 11.56 2.29 26.27
C LYS A 82 11.44 1.79 27.71
N GLN A 83 11.64 2.70 28.65
CA GLN A 83 11.37 2.45 30.06
C GLN A 83 9.87 2.63 30.32
N LEU A 84 9.22 1.60 30.84
CA LEU A 84 7.88 1.64 31.42
C LEU A 84 8.00 1.58 32.95
N ARG A 85 6.91 1.84 33.67
CA ARG A 85 6.91 1.92 35.14
C ARG A 85 7.59 0.73 35.84
N ASP A 86 7.39 -0.49 35.33
CA ASP A 86 7.91 -1.71 35.95
C ASP A 86 8.83 -2.54 35.05
N LYS A 87 9.04 -2.14 33.78
CA LYS A 87 9.78 -2.96 32.79
C LYS A 87 10.50 -2.11 31.76
N GLN A 88 11.63 -2.63 31.29
CA GLN A 88 12.34 -2.10 30.14
C GLN A 88 11.98 -2.92 28.89
N ILE A 89 11.61 -2.24 27.81
CA ILE A 89 11.27 -2.89 26.54
C ILE A 89 12.20 -2.36 25.44
N SER A 90 12.86 -3.28 24.73
CA SER A 90 13.63 -2.95 23.53
C SER A 90 12.76 -2.99 22.27
N LEU A 91 12.80 -1.92 21.51
CA LEU A 91 12.09 -1.75 20.25
C LEU A 91 13.10 -1.55 19.12
N VAL A 92 12.85 -2.19 17.99
CA VAL A 92 13.63 -2.03 16.77
C VAL A 92 12.75 -1.40 15.69
N LYS A 93 13.31 -0.43 14.98
CA LYS A 93 12.70 0.17 13.80
C LYS A 93 12.98 -0.74 12.61
N VAL A 94 11.90 -1.27 12.05
CA VAL A 94 11.96 -2.22 10.94
C VAL A 94 11.45 -1.53 9.68
N ILE A 95 12.26 -1.55 8.63
CA ILE A 95 11.89 -1.03 7.31
C ILE A 95 11.12 -2.12 6.55
N LEU A 96 9.93 -1.76 6.08
CA LEU A 96 9.03 -2.67 5.36
C LEU A 96 9.05 -2.42 3.86
N ASN A 97 9.35 -1.19 3.44
CA ASN A 97 9.48 -0.82 2.04
C ASN A 97 10.56 0.27 1.90
N GLU A 98 11.57 0.04 1.08
CA GLU A 98 12.66 0.98 0.85
C GLU A 98 12.21 2.21 0.05
N ASP A 99 11.29 2.02 -0.91
CA ASP A 99 10.85 3.08 -1.82
C ASP A 99 9.95 4.12 -1.12
N THR A 100 9.05 3.65 -0.27
CA THR A 100 8.12 4.53 0.48
C THR A 100 8.67 4.97 1.84
N ARG A 101 9.84 4.44 2.24
CA ARG A 101 10.42 4.60 3.59
C ARG A 101 9.45 4.22 4.71
N ASP A 102 8.54 3.29 4.42
CA ASP A 102 7.60 2.81 5.42
C ASP A 102 8.34 2.01 6.48
N ALA A 103 8.21 2.45 7.73
CA ALA A 103 8.90 1.89 8.88
C ALA A 103 7.97 1.76 10.07
N THR A 104 8.07 0.64 10.78
CA THR A 104 7.30 0.38 12.01
C THR A 104 8.25 0.08 13.18
N TRP A 105 7.86 0.44 14.40
CA TRP A 105 8.57 0.07 15.62
C TRP A 105 7.98 -1.22 16.17
N GLU A 106 8.76 -2.28 16.21
CA GLU A 106 8.36 -3.60 16.69
C GLU A 106 9.24 -4.05 17.86
N LEU A 107 8.76 -5.02 18.63
CA LEU A 107 9.50 -5.60 19.76
C LEU A 107 10.73 -6.35 19.25
N GLU A 108 11.90 -6.07 19.84
CA GLU A 108 13.16 -6.72 19.45
C GLU A 108 13.08 -8.24 19.56
N GLU A 109 12.55 -8.75 20.67
CA GLU A 109 12.39 -10.20 20.88
C GLU A 109 11.48 -10.85 19.83
N LYS A 110 10.43 -10.15 19.41
CA LYS A 110 9.48 -10.65 18.39
C LYS A 110 10.16 -10.70 17.02
N ILE A 111 10.89 -9.65 16.63
CA ILE A 111 11.58 -9.63 15.33
C ILE A 111 12.73 -10.62 15.32
N ARG A 112 13.51 -10.71 16.39
CA ARG A 112 14.60 -11.70 16.49
C ARG A 112 14.10 -13.14 16.45
N LYS A 113 12.91 -13.42 17.01
CA LYS A 113 12.28 -14.74 16.94
C LYS A 113 11.72 -15.08 15.56
N ASN A 114 11.05 -14.12 14.90
CA ASN A 114 10.37 -14.37 13.63
C ASN A 114 11.28 -14.17 12.40
N TYR A 115 12.30 -13.32 12.53
CA TYR A 115 13.22 -12.89 11.47
C TYR A 115 14.65 -12.83 12.01
N PRO A 116 15.25 -13.98 12.39
CA PRO A 116 16.58 -14.02 13.00
C PRO A 116 17.68 -13.53 12.07
N TYR A 117 17.49 -13.55 10.75
CA TYR A 117 18.45 -13.04 9.76
C TYR A 117 18.63 -11.52 9.76
N LEU A 118 17.79 -10.79 10.50
CA LEU A 118 17.88 -9.32 10.65
C LEU A 118 18.80 -8.86 11.79
N PHE A 119 19.42 -9.80 12.51
CA PHE A 119 20.28 -9.57 13.68
C PHE A 119 21.59 -10.33 13.56
#